data_AF-A0AAU4XT81-F1
#
_entry.id   AF-A0AAU4XT81-F1
#
_cell.length_a   1.000
_cell.length_b   1.000
_cell.length_c   1.000
_cell.angle_alpha   90.00
_cell.angle_beta   90.00
_cell.angle_gamma   90.00
#
_symmetry.space_group_name_H-M   'P 1'
#
loop_
_entity.id
_entity.type
_entity.pdbx_description
1 polymer ?
#
loop_
_entity_poly.entity_id
_entity_poly.type
_entity_poly.pdbx_seq_one_letter_code
_entity_poly.pdbx_strand_id
1 'polypeptide(L)'
;MAPVNYGVHVEARRSDGTGHTLLRLGPYFQTWLVGHDADRLNTELAGKAATIVPGFAVTAKGASFDVSDHEGYGDPYETDAAVLLAAAIAREVSA
;
A
#
# COMPACT_ATOMS: atom_id res chain seq x y z
N MET A 1 23.97 -1.30 13.39
CA MET A 1 23.20 -1.22 12.12
C MET A 1 21.74 -1.32 12.50
N ALA A 2 20.95 -0.29 12.24
CA ALA A 2 19.50 -0.36 12.48
C ALA A 2 18.92 -1.45 11.55
N PRO A 3 17.96 -2.26 12.02
CA PRO A 3 17.25 -3.17 11.14
C PRO A 3 16.62 -2.33 10.02
N VAL A 4 16.94 -2.65 8.77
CA VAL A 4 16.28 -2.04 7.63
C VAL A 4 14.88 -2.64 7.59
N ASN A 5 13.89 -1.84 7.99
CA ASN A 5 12.50 -2.27 7.94
C ASN A 5 11.97 -2.01 6.53
N TYR A 6 11.14 -2.92 6.05
CA TYR A 6 10.55 -2.82 4.73
C TYR A 6 9.05 -2.59 4.84
N GLY A 7 8.48 -1.88 3.87
CA GLY A 7 7.07 -1.56 3.80
C GLY A 7 6.53 -1.79 2.40
N VAL A 8 5.22 -1.93 2.28
CA VAL A 8 4.51 -1.89 1.00
C VAL A 8 3.79 -0.56 0.90
N HIS A 9 4.03 0.20 -0.16
CA HIS A 9 3.33 1.45 -0.46
C HIS A 9 2.37 1.20 -1.60
N VAL A 10 1.11 1.53 -1.37
CA VAL A 10 0.07 1.54 -2.39
C VAL A 10 -0.02 2.96 -2.92
N GLU A 11 0.35 3.15 -4.17
CA GLU A 11 0.37 4.44 -4.85
C GLU A 11 -0.73 4.48 -5.91
N ALA A 12 -1.58 5.51 -5.88
CA ALA A 12 -2.46 5.85 -6.97
C ALA A 12 -1.74 6.79 -7.92
N ARG A 13 -1.55 6.39 -9.18
CA ARG A 13 -0.91 7.22 -10.20
C ARG A 13 -1.81 7.45 -11.40
N ARG A 14 -1.94 8.71 -11.80
CA ARG A 14 -2.62 9.10 -13.04
C ARG A 14 -1.69 8.98 -14.23
N SER A 15 -2.26 8.81 -15.42
CA SER A 15 -1.51 8.88 -16.69
C SER A 15 -0.82 10.25 -16.91
N ASP A 16 -1.30 11.30 -16.22
CA ASP A 16 -0.74 12.66 -16.25
C ASP A 16 0.52 12.81 -15.37
N GLY A 17 1.02 11.71 -14.78
CA GLY A 17 2.24 11.69 -13.98
C GLY A 17 2.05 12.05 -12.51
N THR A 18 0.93 12.71 -12.16
CA THR A 18 0.53 12.96 -10.77
C THR A 18 0.15 11.67 -10.07
N GLY A 19 0.61 11.46 -8.86
CA GLY A 19 0.21 10.34 -8.03
C GLY A 19 0.45 10.62 -6.55
N HIS A 20 -0.27 9.89 -5.71
CA HIS A 20 -0.18 9.98 -4.26
C HIS A 20 -0.25 8.60 -3.63
N THR A 21 0.28 8.49 -2.42
CA THR A 21 0.25 7.25 -1.65
C THR A 21 -1.11 7.12 -0.97
N LEU A 22 -1.87 6.06 -1.27
CA LEU A 22 -3.14 5.74 -0.63
C LEU A 22 -2.94 5.02 0.69
N LEU A 23 -1.99 4.08 0.74
CA LEU A 23 -1.76 3.23 1.91
C LEU A 23 -0.28 2.92 2.06
N ARG A 24 0.18 2.86 3.30
CA ARG A 24 1.50 2.37 3.69
C ARG A 24 1.29 1.18 4.63
N LEU A 25 1.89 0.05 4.31
CA LEU A 25 1.84 -1.19 5.09
C LEU A 25 3.23 -1.55 5.60
N GLY A 26 3.31 -1.93 6.86
CA GLY A 26 4.56 -2.29 7.51
C GLY A 26 4.43 -2.17 9.03
N PRO A 27 5.42 -2.64 9.81
CA PRO A 27 6.75 -3.08 9.36
C PRO A 27 6.77 -4.51 8.81
N TYR A 28 7.52 -4.75 7.75
CA TYR A 28 7.95 -6.09 7.36
C TYR A 28 9.42 -6.31 7.73
N PHE A 29 9.67 -7.42 8.41
CA PHE A 29 11.03 -7.84 8.77
C PHE A 29 11.73 -8.62 7.65
N GLN A 30 11.00 -9.05 6.62
CA GLN A 30 11.52 -9.86 5.51
C GLN A 30 11.11 -9.28 4.15
N THR A 31 12.06 -9.15 3.23
CA THR A 31 11.83 -8.61 1.87
C THR A 31 10.92 -9.47 1.01
N TRP A 32 10.88 -10.79 1.24
CA TRP A 32 9.99 -11.69 0.49
C TRP A 32 8.51 -11.45 0.85
N LEU A 33 8.20 -11.15 2.12
CA LEU A 33 6.84 -10.82 2.56
C LEU A 33 6.34 -9.54 1.89
N VAL A 34 7.22 -8.55 1.74
CA VAL A 34 6.92 -7.28 1.03
C VAL A 34 6.54 -7.56 -0.42
N GLY A 35 7.31 -8.41 -1.12
CA GLY A 35 7.02 -8.80 -2.50
C GLY A 35 5.70 -9.58 -2.63
N HIS A 36 5.48 -10.53 -1.72
CA HIS A 36 4.26 -11.34 -1.68
C HIS A 36 3.01 -10.49 -1.43
N ASP A 37 3.04 -9.61 -0.42
CA ASP A 37 1.90 -8.74 -0.13
C ASP A 37 1.71 -7.67 -1.20
N ALA A 38 2.79 -7.13 -1.79
CA ALA A 38 2.66 -6.22 -2.92
C ALA A 38 1.98 -6.90 -4.13
N ASP A 39 2.33 -8.15 -4.44
CA ASP A 39 1.68 -8.91 -5.53
C ASP A 39 0.21 -9.20 -5.21
N ARG A 40 -0.08 -9.64 -3.98
CA ARG A 40 -1.44 -9.88 -3.49
C ARG A 40 -2.30 -8.61 -3.56
N LEU A 41 -1.77 -7.47 -3.13
CA LEU A 41 -2.46 -6.18 -3.20
C LEU A 41 -2.64 -5.74 -4.65
N ASN A 42 -1.64 -5.90 -5.52
CA ASN A 42 -1.80 -5.60 -6.94
C ASN A 42 -2.90 -6.46 -7.59
N THR A 43 -3.07 -7.71 -7.18
CA THR A 43 -4.16 -8.57 -7.65
C THR A 43 -5.54 -8.06 -7.19
N GLU A 44 -5.69 -7.75 -5.90
CA GLU A 44 -6.92 -7.13 -5.36
C GLU A 44 -7.24 -5.79 -6.04
N LEU A 45 -6.20 -4.98 -6.25
CA LEU A 45 -6.29 -3.70 -6.96
C LEU A 45 -6.68 -3.91 -8.41
N ALA A 46 -6.12 -4.87 -9.14
CA ALA A 46 -6.50 -5.14 -10.52
C ALA A 46 -8.00 -5.50 -10.63
N GLY A 47 -8.54 -6.22 -9.64
CA GLY A 47 -9.97 -6.53 -9.57
C GLY A 47 -10.87 -5.34 -9.21
N LYS A 48 -10.33 -4.31 -8.55
CA LYS A 48 -11.08 -3.16 -8.01
C LYS A 48 -10.67 -1.81 -8.64
N ALA A 49 -9.68 -1.77 -9.52
CA ALA A 49 -9.05 -0.55 -10.03
C ALA A 49 -10.05 0.37 -10.72
N ALA A 50 -11.03 -0.20 -11.43
CA ALA A 50 -12.10 0.55 -12.07
C ALA A 50 -13.02 1.28 -11.07
N THR A 51 -13.12 0.77 -9.84
CA THR A 51 -14.01 1.28 -8.78
C THR A 51 -13.28 2.22 -7.80
N ILE A 52 -11.96 2.06 -7.65
CA ILE A 52 -11.17 2.77 -6.62
C ILE A 52 -11.04 4.26 -6.93
N VAL A 53 -10.49 4.62 -8.08
CA VAL A 53 -10.49 6.02 -8.54
C VAL A 53 -10.51 6.02 -10.07
N PRO A 54 -11.59 6.46 -10.71
CA PRO A 54 -11.66 6.48 -12.17
C PRO A 54 -10.53 7.33 -12.76
N GLY A 55 -9.68 6.71 -13.57
CA GLY A 55 -8.54 7.35 -14.22
C GLY A 55 -7.22 7.32 -13.44
N PHE A 56 -7.14 6.65 -12.29
CA PHE A 56 -5.88 6.37 -11.61
C PHE A 56 -5.55 4.88 -11.67
N ALA A 57 -4.31 4.56 -12.00
CA ALA A 57 -3.73 3.25 -11.87
C ALA A 57 -3.16 3.12 -10.45
N VAL A 58 -3.77 2.27 -9.64
CA VAL A 58 -3.29 2.01 -8.28
C VAL A 58 -2.35 0.81 -8.32
N THR A 59 -1.14 0.98 -7.78
CA THR A 59 -0.10 -0.05 -7.75
C THR A 59 0.52 -0.16 -6.37
N ALA A 60 0.72 -1.39 -5.88
CA ALA A 60 1.46 -1.66 -4.66
C ALA A 60 2.94 -1.95 -4.98
N LYS A 61 3.86 -1.33 -4.24
CA LYS A 61 5.32 -1.52 -4.40
C LYS A 61 6.00 -1.64 -3.05
N GLY A 62 7.02 -2.49 -3.00
CA GLY A 62 7.92 -2.57 -1.86
C GLY A 62 8.83 -1.35 -1.77
N ALA A 63 8.94 -0.76 -0.58
CA ALA A 63 9.82 0.35 -0.26
C ALA A 63 10.56 0.11 1.06
N SER A 64 11.78 0.61 1.19
CA SER A 64 12.47 0.69 2.49
C SER A 64 11.82 1.80 3.33
N PHE A 65 11.55 1.55 4.60
CA PHE A 65 10.99 2.56 5.50
C PHE A 65 11.76 2.66 6.83
N ASP A 66 11.67 3.83 7.44
CA ASP A 66 12.23 4.10 8.76
C ASP A 66 11.15 3.93 9.84
N VAL A 67 11.47 3.23 10.93
CA VAL A 67 10.53 2.95 12.04
C VAL A 67 9.98 4.21 12.70
N SER A 68 10.64 5.36 12.54
CA SER A 68 10.13 6.64 13.04
C SER A 68 8.82 7.09 12.38
N ASP A 69 8.49 6.59 11.17
CA ASP A 69 7.23 6.90 10.46
C ASP A 69 6.11 5.88 10.78
N HIS A 70 6.31 4.97 11.75
CA HIS A 70 5.40 3.84 12.02
C HIS A 70 3.94 4.26 12.28
N GLU A 71 3.69 5.43 12.86
CA GLU A 71 2.32 5.95 13.06
C GLU A 71 1.54 6.16 11.74
N GLY A 72 2.25 6.31 10.62
CA GLY A 72 1.67 6.42 9.27
C GLY A 72 1.50 5.09 8.54
N TYR A 73 1.91 3.96 9.13
CA TYR A 73 1.84 2.63 8.53
C TYR A 73 0.74 1.80 9.20
N GLY A 74 -0.08 1.15 8.38
CA GLY A 74 -0.99 0.12 8.85
C GLY A 74 -0.22 -1.16 9.09
N ASP A 75 -0.34 -1.72 10.30
CA ASP A 75 0.34 -2.97 10.64
C ASP A 75 -0.41 -4.17 10.01
N PRO A 76 0.22 -4.88 9.05
CA PRO A 76 -0.41 -5.99 8.36
C PRO A 76 -0.57 -7.24 9.25
N TYR A 77 0.09 -7.30 10.41
CA TYR A 77 -0.05 -8.40 11.37
C TYR A 77 -1.24 -8.20 12.31
N GLU A 78 -1.60 -6.96 12.60
CA GLU A 78 -2.78 -6.64 13.41
C GLU A 78 -4.06 -6.67 12.58
N THR A 79 -4.01 -6.17 11.34
CA THR A 79 -5.14 -6.12 10.42
C THR A 79 -4.74 -6.59 9.04
N ASP A 80 -5.55 -7.48 8.43
CA ASP A 80 -5.32 -7.96 7.07
C ASP A 80 -5.02 -6.83 6.09
N ALA A 81 -3.94 -6.96 5.31
CA ALA A 81 -3.52 -5.97 4.32
C ALA A 81 -4.63 -5.60 3.33
N ALA A 82 -5.50 -6.56 2.98
CA ALA A 82 -6.66 -6.32 2.11
C ALA A 82 -7.75 -5.46 2.77
N VAL A 83 -7.93 -5.59 4.09
CA VAL A 83 -8.88 -4.77 4.87
C VAL A 83 -8.35 -3.36 5.02
N LEU A 84 -7.05 -3.20 5.34
CA LEU A 84 -6.39 -1.90 5.36
C LEU A 84 -6.47 -1.20 4.00
N LEU A 85 -6.28 -1.96 2.91
CA LEU A 85 -6.45 -1.46 1.55
C LEU A 85 -7.89 -1.01 1.29
N ALA A 86 -8.89 -1.82 1.62
CA ALA A 86 -10.29 -1.47 1.43
C ALA A 86 -10.68 -0.22 2.23
N ALA A 87 -10.19 -0.08 3.46
CA ALA A 87 -10.43 1.10 4.29
C ALA A 87 -9.78 2.36 3.71
N ALA A 88 -8.53 2.26 3.23
CA ALA A 88 -7.85 3.37 2.55
C ALA A 88 -8.59 3.80 1.28
N ILE A 89 -9.01 2.84 0.45
CA ILE A 89 -9.83 3.10 -0.74
C ILE A 89 -11.14 3.80 -0.37
N ALA A 90 -11.86 3.29 0.64
CA ALA A 90 -13.13 3.86 1.06
C ALA A 90 -12.99 5.32 1.54
N ARG A 91 -11.89 5.64 2.22
CA ARG A 91 -11.55 7.01 2.62
C ARG A 91 -11.32 7.91 1.41
N GLU A 92 -10.61 7.43 0.40
CA GLU A 92 -10.27 8.19 -0.80
C GLU A 92 -11.47 8.40 -1.73
N VAL A 93 -12.38 7.44 -1.83
CA VAL A 93 -13.65 7.59 -2.57
C VAL A 93 -14.61 8.56 -1.87
N SER A 94 -14.47 8.73 -0.55
CA SER A 94 -15.34 9.59 0.27
C SER A 94 -14.79 11.01 0.48
N ALA A 95 -13.56 11.29 0.02
CA ALA A 95 -12.88 12.58 0.15
C ALA A 95 -13.14 13.49 -1.06
#